data_AF-A0A0M4CWX6-F1
#
_entry.id   AF-A0A0M4CWX6-F1
#
_cell.length_a   1.000
_cell.length_b   1.000
_cell.length_c   1.000
_cell.angle_alpha   90.00
_cell.angle_beta   90.00
_cell.angle_gamma   90.00
#
_symmetry.space_group_name_H-M   'P 1'
#
loop_
_entity.id
_entity.type
_entity.pdbx_description
1 polymer ?
#
loop_
_entity_poly.entity_id
_entity_poly.type
_entity_poly.pdbx_seq_one_letter_code
_entity_poly.pdbx_strand_id
1 'polypeptide(L)' 'MAGHLAKCTTCTHPHRVLTWKGPIAHDFHWSNSDDHRDPAEILQSEGVVIVGGRASAEQQLSREELLALIEEEEL' A
#
# COMPACT_ATOMS: atom_id res chain seq x y z
N MET A 1 12.05 -4.53 9.74
CA MET A 1 11.75 -3.08 9.81
C MET A 1 10.27 -2.72 9.62
N ALA A 2 9.31 -3.61 9.95
CA ALA A 2 7.88 -3.36 9.69
C ALA A 2 7.10 -2.77 10.89
N GLY A 3 7.48 -3.07 12.13
CA GLY A 3 6.68 -2.72 13.31
C GLY A 3 6.60 -1.22 13.66
N HIS A 4 7.64 -0.44 13.33
CA HIS A 4 7.65 1.01 13.57
C HIS A 4 6.68 1.74 12.62
N LEU A 5 6.64 1.32 11.35
CA LEU A 5 5.73 1.88 10.36
C LEU A 5 4.26 1.46 10.62
N ALA A 6 4.01 0.35 11.30
CA ALA A 6 2.65 -0.01 11.70
C ALA A 6 2.07 0.89 12.81
N LYS A 7 2.92 1.52 13.63
CA LYS A 7 2.50 2.24 14.86
C LYS A 7 2.76 3.75 14.85
N CYS A 8 3.50 4.25 13.85
CA CYS A 8 3.86 5.66 13.76
C CYS A 8 2.74 6.49 13.13
N THR A 9 2.03 7.29 13.94
CA THR A 9 0.93 8.18 13.53
C THR A 9 1.38 9.39 12.71
N THR A 10 2.66 9.75 12.79
CA THR A 10 3.25 10.90 12.06
C THR A 10 3.85 10.52 10.70
N CYS A 11 3.98 9.22 10.45
CA CYS A 11 4.61 8.73 9.24
C CYS A 11 3.51 8.44 8.19
N THR A 12 3.18 9.42 7.36
CA THR A 12 2.10 9.34 6.37
C THR A 12 2.55 8.55 5.13
N HIS A 13 2.39 7.22 5.11
CA HIS A 13 2.70 6.46 3.89
C HIS A 13 1.70 5.32 3.57
N PRO A 14 1.25 5.21 2.29
CA PRO A 14 0.22 4.26 1.82
C PRO A 14 0.69 2.80 1.73
N HIS A 15 2.01 2.52 1.73
CA HIS A 15 2.55 1.15 1.71
C HIS A 15 2.30 0.33 2.99
N ARG A 16 1.50 0.86 3.92
CA ARG A 16 1.10 0.22 5.18
C ARG A 16 -0.20 -0.56 5.07
N VAL A 17 -1.02 -0.20 4.06
CA VAL A 17 -2.32 -0.83 3.87
C VAL A 17 -2.13 -2.27 3.41
N LEU A 18 -1.21 -2.51 2.47
CA LEU A 18 -0.92 -3.84 1.95
C LEU A 18 0.35 -4.42 2.57
N THR A 19 0.31 -5.71 2.89
CA THR A 19 1.53 -6.50 3.10
C THR A 19 2.25 -6.71 1.77
N TRP A 20 3.54 -7.06 1.82
CA TRP A 20 4.32 -7.38 0.61
C TRP A 20 3.72 -8.50 -0.25
N LYS A 21 2.81 -9.32 0.30
CA LYS A 21 2.13 -10.41 -0.42
C LYS A 21 0.81 -9.99 -1.09
N GLY A 22 0.38 -8.75 -0.93
CA GLY A 22 -0.86 -8.22 -1.50
C GLY A 22 -2.12 -8.22 -0.60
N PRO A 23 -2.27 -8.99 0.49
CA PRO A 23 -3.37 -8.77 1.43
C PRO A 23 -3.25 -7.45 2.18
N ILE A 24 -4.38 -6.91 2.63
CA ILE A 24 -4.42 -5.84 3.63
C ILE A 24 -3.73 -6.33 4.90
N ALA A 25 -2.87 -5.49 5.48
CA ALA A 25 -2.17 -5.81 6.72
C ALA A 25 -3.17 -5.90 7.88
N HIS A 26 -3.12 -7.01 8.62
CA HIS A 26 -4.01 -7.26 9.75
C HIS A 26 -3.95 -6.15 10.82
N ASP A 27 -2.75 -5.60 11.05
CA ASP A 27 -2.53 -4.55 12.05
C ASP A 27 -2.57 -3.14 11.42
N PHE A 28 -3.29 -2.97 10.31
CA PHE A 28 -3.48 -1.66 9.69
C PHE A 28 -4.50 -0.84 10.49
N HIS A 29 -4.15 0.42 10.75
CA HIS A 29 -5.03 1.41 11.36
C HIS A 29 -4.77 2.76 10.69
N TRP A 30 -5.82 3.53 10.46
CA TRP A 30 -5.68 4.91 9.99
C TRP A 30 -4.97 5.76 11.05
N SER A 31 -4.22 6.78 10.61
CA SER A 31 -3.55 7.71 11.52
C SER A 31 -4.54 8.56 12.31
N ASN A 32 -5.71 8.84 11.70
CA ASN A 32 -6.86 9.44 12.36
C ASN A 32 -7.76 8.32 12.91
N SER A 33 -8.02 8.33 14.22
CA SER A 33 -8.86 7.32 14.89
C SER A 33 -10.34 7.39 14.50
N ASP A 34 -10.82 8.54 14.03
CA ASP A 34 -12.19 8.72 13.54
C ASP A 34 -12.34 8.38 12.05
N ASP A 35 -11.25 7.97 11.40
CA ASP A 35 -11.29 7.48 10.03
C ASP A 35 -11.69 6.01 10.03
N HIS A 36 -12.87 5.76 9.45
CA HIS A 36 -13.48 4.42 9.37
C HIS A 36 -13.63 3.94 7.92
N ARG A 37 -12.94 4.60 6.97
CA ARG A 37 -13.00 4.19 5.56
C ARG A 37 -12.45 2.78 5.40
N ASP A 38 -13.09 1.98 4.56
CA ASP A 38 -12.59 0.64 4.24
C ASP A 38 -11.32 0.79 3.38
N PRO A 39 -10.16 0.27 3.84
CA PRO A 39 -8.93 0.36 3.07
C PRO A 39 -9.03 -0.34 1.71
N ALA A 40 -9.86 -1.39 1.58
CA ALA A 40 -10.08 -2.07 0.31
C ALA A 40 -10.82 -1.16 -0.69
N GLU A 41 -11.82 -0.42 -0.23
CA GLU A 41 -12.57 0.52 -1.08
C GLU A 41 -11.68 1.66 -1.55
N ILE A 42 -10.85 2.21 -0.65
CA ILE A 42 -9.88 3.26 -0.99
C ILE A 42 -8.86 2.76 -2.01
N LEU A 43 -8.28 1.59 -1.81
CA LEU A 43 -7.32 1.04 -2.77
C LEU A 43 -7.96 0.82 -4.14
N GLN A 44 -9.21 0.34 -4.18
CA GLN A 44 -9.95 0.16 -5.43
C GLN A 44 -10.26 1.49 -6.11
N SER A 45 -10.59 2.55 -5.37
CA SER A 45 -10.81 3.88 -5.96
C SER A 45 -9.54 4.49 -6.56
N GLU A 46 -8.37 4.11 -6.04
CA GLU A 46 -7.05 4.48 -6.58
C GLU A 46 -6.59 3.56 -7.73
N GLY A 47 -7.41 2.59 -8.16
CA GLY A 47 -7.13 1.71 -9.29
C GLY A 47 -6.44 0.39 -8.94
N VAL A 48 -6.29 0.05 -7.66
CA VAL A 48 -5.77 -1.26 -7.24
C VAL A 48 -6.87 -2.31 -7.39
N VAL A 49 -6.60 -3.34 -8.17
CA VAL A 49 -7.47 -4.50 -8.35
C VAL A 49 -7.23 -5.47 -7.21
N ILE A 50 -8.30 -5.79 -6.46
CA ILE A 50 -8.26 -6.77 -5.38
C ILE A 50 -9.01 -8.04 -5.80
N VAL A 51 -8.31 -9.17 -5.83
CA VAL A 51 -8.86 -10.49 -6.17
C VAL A 51 -8.67 -11.44 -4.97
N GLY A 52 -9.76 -11.99 -4.45
CA GLY A 52 -9.70 -12.93 -3.31
C GLY A 52 -9.07 -12.33 -2.04
N GLY A 53 -9.29 -11.02 -1.80
CA GLY A 53 -8.75 -10.31 -0.64
C GLY A 53 -7.25 -9.95 -0.75
N ARG A 54 -6.69 -9.99 -1.96
CA ARG A 54 -5.31 -9.61 -2.25
C ARG A 54 -5.24 -8.66 -3.44
N ALA A 55 -4.35 -7.68 -3.40
CA ALA A 55 -3.98 -6.92 -4.58
C ALA A 55 -3.48 -7.87 -5.68
N SER A 56 -3.84 -7.59 -6.93
CA SER A 56 -3.43 -8.39 -8.09
C SER A 56 -1.92 -8.35 -8.25
N ALA A 57 -1.30 -9.53 -8.37
CA ALA A 57 0.13 -9.65 -8.64
C ALA A 57 0.52 -9.08 -10.01
N GLU A 58 -0.44 -8.99 -10.95
CA GLU A 58 -0.23 -8.38 -12.27
C GLU A 58 0.02 -6.87 -12.19
N GLN A 59 -0.38 -6.21 -11.09
CA GLN A 59 -0.12 -4.80 -10.83
C GLN A 59 1.12 -4.57 -9.96
N GLN A 60 1.84 -5.64 -9.59
CA GLN A 60 3.04 -5.53 -8.78
C GLN A 60 4.24 -5.21 -9.67
N LEU A 61 4.85 -4.04 -9.43
CA LEU A 61 6.07 -3.64 -10.14
C LEU A 61 7.21 -4.61 -9.82
N SER A 62 7.86 -5.10 -10.87
CA SER A 62 9.13 -5.79 -10.81
C SER A 62 10.25 -4.85 -10.38
N ARG A 63 11.40 -5.43 -10.05
CA ARG A 63 12.59 -4.65 -9.69
C ARG A 63 13.03 -3.76 -10.86
N GLU A 64 12.94 -4.27 -12.08
CA GLU A 64 13.33 -3.58 -13.30
C GLU A 64 12.40 -2.40 -13.58
N GLU A 65 11.09 -2.58 -13.42
CA GLU A 65 10.10 -1.50 -13.55
C GLU A 65 10.26 -0.42 -12.47
N LEU A 66 10.58 -0.81 -11.24
CA LEU A 66 10.88 0.14 -10.16
C LEU A 66 12.13 0.98 -10.46
N LEU A 67 13.16 0.38 -11.05
CA LEU A 67 14.38 1.11 -11.45
C LEU A 67 14.10 2.10 -12.57
N ALA A 68 13.29 1.70 -13.57
CA ALA A 68 12.92 2.59 -14.68
C ALA A 68 12.19 3.86 -14.20
N LEU A 69 11.32 3.74 -13.19
CA LEU A 69 10.61 4.89 -12.61
C LEU A 69 11.55 5.91 -11.94
N ILE A 70 12.66 5.46 -11.35
CA ILE A 70 13.64 6.33 -10.71
C ILE A 70 14.45 7.09 -11.77
N GLU A 71 14.78 6.43 -12.87
CA GLU A 71 15.53 7.03 -13.98
C GLU A 71 14.70 8.06 -14.77
N GLU A 72 13.37 7.92 -14.81
CA GLU A 72 12.46 8.89 -15.43
C GLU A 72 12.33 10.20 -14.64
N GLU A 73 12.60 10.21 -13.34
CA GLU A 73 12.46 11.40 -12.47
C GLU A 73 13.66 12.38 -12.58
N GLU A 74 14.76 11.97 -13.23
CA GLU A 74 15.98 12.78 -13.45
C GLU A 74 16.03 13.50 -14.83
N LEU A 75 14.91 13.54 -15.58
CA LEU A 75 14.80 14.18 -16.91
C LEU A 75 13.98 15.47 -16.94
#